data_AF-A0A7Z9FWC6-F1
#
_entry.id   AF-A0A7Z9FWC6-F1
#
_cell.length_a   1.000
_cell.length_b   1.000
_cell.length_c   1.000
_cell.angle_alpha   90.00
_cell.angle_beta   90.00
_cell.angle_gamma   90.00
#
_symmetry.space_group_name_H-M   'P 1'
#
loop_
_entity.id
_entity.type
_entity.pdbx_description
1 polymer ?
#
loop_
_entity_poly.entity_id
_entity_poly.type
_entity_poly.pdbx_seq_one_letter_code
_entity_poly.pdbx_strand_id
1 'polypeptide(L)'
;MSQQRDVKGQIVLHLAVILNDRSVVEALVRSGQPLDRTDHQGFCPVHYACWRSPYWQPISVCSYSASGYGLYDMVGNAYEWCSDWYGENYYGNSPAKNPKGPSSGSYRVLRGGSWNALTYSLRVAYRYDNYPTTAFNYFGFRCVSGFSAA
;
A
#
# COMPACT_ATOMS: atom_id res chain seq x y z
N MET A 1 -15.48 12.76 34.12
CA MET A 1 -14.14 12.20 34.39
C MET A 1 -13.12 13.16 33.82
N SER A 2 -12.24 13.73 34.65
CA SER A 2 -11.19 14.62 34.16
C SER A 2 -10.28 13.84 33.23
N GLN A 3 -10.13 14.30 31.98
CA GLN A 3 -9.23 13.64 31.03
C GLN A 3 -7.80 13.89 31.48
N GLN A 4 -7.20 12.87 32.08
CA GLN A 4 -5.80 12.89 32.48
C GLN A 4 -4.92 13.18 31.26
N ARG A 5 -3.91 14.02 31.47
CA ARG A 5 -2.92 14.41 30.46
C ARG A 5 -1.55 13.94 30.90
N ASP A 6 -0.72 13.55 29.94
CA ASP A 6 0.69 13.26 30.21
C ASP A 6 1.52 14.55 30.33
N VAL A 7 2.84 14.39 30.52
CA VAL A 7 3.79 15.51 30.63
C VAL A 7 3.89 16.38 29.37
N LYS A 8 3.41 15.90 28.22
CA LYS A 8 3.36 16.62 26.95
C LYS A 8 2.00 17.28 26.72
N GLY A 9 1.03 17.11 27.63
CA GLY A 9 -0.33 17.59 27.48
C GLY A 9 -1.20 16.71 26.58
N GLN A 10 -0.72 15.52 26.23
CA GLN A 10 -1.41 14.56 25.38
C GLN A 10 -2.49 13.81 26.16
N ILE A 11 -3.63 13.58 25.52
CA ILE A 11 -4.67 12.68 26.02
C ILE A 11 -4.45 11.26 25.47
N VAL A 12 -5.15 10.28 26.04
CA VAL A 12 -5.08 8.88 25.61
C VAL A 12 -5.32 8.73 24.10
N LEU A 13 -6.17 9.56 23.51
CA LEU A 13 -6.42 9.54 22.07
C LEU A 13 -5.21 9.97 21.23
N HIS A 14 -4.39 10.93 21.70
CA HIS A 14 -3.12 11.24 21.03
C HIS A 14 -2.23 10.01 20.98
N LEU A 15 -2.08 9.32 22.11
CA LEU A 15 -1.23 8.13 22.22
C LEU A 15 -1.75 6.99 21.35
N ALA A 16 -3.05 6.73 21.36
CA ALA A 16 -3.68 5.70 20.52
C ALA A 16 -3.45 5.96 19.02
N VAL A 17 -3.56 7.22 18.58
CA VAL A 17 -3.26 7.63 17.20
C VAL A 17 -1.76 7.51 16.89
N ILE A 18 -0.88 7.97 17.80
CA ILE A 18 0.57 7.89 17.64
C ILE A 18 1.04 6.43 17.52
N LEU A 19 0.42 5.52 18.26
CA LEU A 19 0.69 4.09 18.25
C LEU A 19 -0.03 3.33 17.11
N ASN A 20 -0.89 4.01 16.34
CA ASN A 20 -1.66 3.44 15.24
C ASN A 20 -2.54 2.24 15.65
N ASP A 21 -3.11 2.26 16.86
CA ASP A 21 -4.02 1.23 17.34
C ASP A 21 -5.46 1.56 16.94
N ARG A 22 -5.89 1.04 15.78
CA ARG A 22 -7.22 1.33 15.23
C ARG A 22 -8.36 0.96 16.16
N SER A 23 -8.29 -0.19 16.82
CA SER A 23 -9.35 -0.68 17.71
C SER A 23 -9.52 0.25 18.91
N VAL A 24 -8.41 0.68 19.50
CA VAL A 24 -8.41 1.62 20.62
C VAL A 24 -8.85 3.02 20.16
N VAL A 25 -8.41 3.49 19.01
CA VAL A 25 -8.87 4.77 18.43
C VAL A 25 -10.38 4.74 18.23
N GLU A 26 -10.94 3.70 17.61
CA GLU A 26 -12.38 3.58 17.38
C GLU A 26 -13.18 3.57 18.70
N ALA A 27 -12.70 2.83 19.72
CA ALA A 27 -13.33 2.79 21.03
C ALA A 27 -13.32 4.16 21.71
N LEU A 28 -12.19 4.87 21.67
CA LEU A 28 -12.02 6.19 22.28
C LEU A 28 -12.89 7.25 21.58
N VAL A 29 -12.95 7.23 20.24
CA VAL A 29 -13.83 8.13 19.47
C VAL A 29 -15.30 7.86 19.81
N ARG A 30 -15.73 6.59 19.86
CA ARG A 30 -17.11 6.23 20.25
C ARG A 30 -17.44 6.64 21.67
N SER A 31 -16.47 6.63 22.58
CA SER A 31 -16.65 7.11 23.96
C SER A 31 -16.72 8.63 24.09
N GLY A 32 -16.58 9.38 22.99
CA GLY A 32 -16.66 10.84 22.98
C GLY A 32 -15.37 11.52 23.44
N GLN A 33 -14.21 10.90 23.26
CA GLN A 33 -12.94 11.59 23.49
C GLN A 33 -12.78 12.78 22.53
N PRO A 34 -12.25 13.92 23.00
CA PRO A 34 -12.20 15.14 22.22
C PRO A 34 -11.12 15.05 21.14
N LEU A 35 -11.55 15.34 19.90
CA LEU A 35 -10.73 15.25 18.69
C LEU A 35 -9.88 16.49 18.47
N ASP A 36 -10.35 17.64 18.95
CA ASP A 36 -9.77 18.97 18.76
C ASP A 36 -8.80 19.38 19.89
N ARG A 37 -8.72 18.58 20.95
CA ARG A 37 -7.94 18.90 22.14
C ARG A 37 -6.44 18.90 21.84
N THR A 38 -5.79 20.03 22.06
CA THR A 38 -4.35 20.21 21.77
C THR A 38 -3.45 19.82 22.94
N ASP A 39 -2.26 19.33 22.60
CA ASP A 39 -1.12 19.13 23.51
C ASP A 39 -0.34 20.44 23.74
N HIS A 40 0.79 20.39 24.46
CA HIS A 40 1.61 21.58 24.75
C HIS A 40 2.25 22.19 23.50
N GLN A 41 2.31 21.45 22.40
CA GLN A 41 2.83 21.90 21.11
C GLN A 41 1.73 22.44 20.19
N GLY A 42 0.47 22.42 20.64
CA GLY A 42 -0.67 22.90 19.85
C GLY A 42 -1.25 21.85 18.91
N PHE A 43 -0.83 20.59 18.98
CA PHE A 43 -1.31 19.53 18.11
C PHE A 43 -2.45 18.74 18.76
N CYS A 44 -3.56 18.61 18.05
CA CYS A 44 -4.66 17.71 18.42
C CYS A 44 -4.47 16.30 17.83
N PRO A 45 -5.20 15.27 18.33
CA PRO A 45 -5.10 13.91 17.82
C PRO A 45 -5.30 13.81 16.30
N VAL A 46 -6.14 14.66 15.70
CA VAL A 46 -6.32 14.65 14.23
C VAL A 46 -5.07 15.10 13.49
N HIS A 47 -4.27 16.03 14.03
CA HIS A 47 -2.98 16.40 13.41
C HIS A 47 -2.05 15.20 13.35
N TYR A 48 -1.96 14.44 14.45
CA TYR A 48 -1.18 13.20 14.50
C TYR A 48 -1.75 12.14 13.55
N ALA A 49 -3.07 12.03 13.41
CA ALA A 49 -3.70 11.09 12.49
C ALA A 49 -3.39 11.44 11.02
N CYS A 50 -3.32 12.72 10.68
CA CYS A 50 -2.87 13.19 9.37
C CYS A 50 -1.40 12.86 9.11
N TRP A 51 -0.52 13.04 10.10
CA TRP A 51 0.91 12.67 9.97
C TRP A 51 1.14 11.16 9.94
N ARG A 52 0.32 10.40 10.66
CA ARG A 52 0.29 8.93 10.67
C ARG A 52 -0.56 8.36 9.54
N SER A 53 -1.09 9.22 8.67
CA SER A 53 -1.95 8.77 7.59
C SER A 53 -1.16 7.79 6.72
N PRO A 54 -1.70 6.58 6.46
CA PRO A 54 -0.97 5.49 5.80
C PRO A 54 -0.59 5.79 4.35
N TYR A 55 -0.84 6.99 3.83
CA TYR A 55 -0.53 7.36 2.45
C TYR A 55 0.98 7.46 2.14
N TRP A 56 1.87 7.35 3.14
CA TRP A 56 3.32 7.35 2.93
C TRP A 56 4.00 5.99 3.17
N GLN A 57 3.24 4.90 3.27
CA GLN A 57 3.79 3.55 3.46
C GLN A 57 2.82 2.47 2.95
N PRO A 58 3.28 1.21 2.76
CA PRO A 58 2.37 0.12 2.47
C PRO A 58 1.40 -0.11 3.62
N ILE A 59 0.18 -0.54 3.29
CA ILE A 59 -0.81 -1.00 4.27
C ILE A 59 -0.84 -2.53 4.30
N SER A 60 -1.48 -3.11 5.33
CA SER A 60 -1.71 -4.55 5.37
C SER A 60 -2.45 -5.02 4.11
N VAL A 61 -2.03 -6.16 3.58
CA VAL A 61 -2.76 -6.82 2.49
C VAL A 61 -4.19 -7.13 2.92
N CYS A 62 -5.09 -7.14 1.94
CA CYS A 62 -6.52 -7.38 2.11
C CYS A 62 -7.24 -6.32 2.97
N SER A 63 -6.72 -5.10 3.04
CA SER A 63 -7.38 -3.98 3.74
C SER A 63 -8.61 -3.45 3.01
N TYR A 64 -8.70 -3.68 1.69
CA TYR A 64 -9.84 -3.32 0.85
C TYR A 64 -10.48 -4.56 0.25
N SER A 65 -11.67 -4.41 -0.34
CA SER A 65 -12.39 -5.51 -0.98
C SER A 65 -11.61 -6.14 -2.13
N ALA A 66 -11.74 -7.46 -2.27
CA ALA A 66 -11.18 -8.19 -3.40
C ALA A 66 -11.84 -7.78 -4.73
N SER A 67 -11.12 -8.00 -5.82
CA SER A 67 -11.70 -8.04 -7.17
C SER A 67 -12.66 -9.23 -7.34
N GLY A 68 -13.41 -9.27 -8.44
CA GLY A 68 -14.31 -10.40 -8.77
C GLY A 68 -13.61 -11.77 -8.92
N TYR A 69 -12.27 -11.79 -8.94
CA TYR A 69 -11.45 -13.00 -8.96
C TYR A 69 -10.91 -13.40 -7.58
N GLY A 70 -11.32 -12.71 -6.50
CA GLY A 70 -10.81 -12.94 -5.15
C GLY A 70 -9.38 -12.42 -4.93
N LEU A 71 -8.86 -11.59 -5.84
CA LEU A 71 -7.54 -10.97 -5.70
C LEU A 71 -7.62 -9.61 -5.03
N TYR A 72 -6.77 -9.41 -4.03
CA TYR A 72 -6.66 -8.18 -3.24
C TYR A 72 -5.47 -7.34 -3.68
N ASP A 73 -5.59 -6.03 -3.54
CA ASP A 73 -4.50 -5.06 -3.72
C ASP A 73 -3.81 -5.13 -5.09
N MET A 74 -4.53 -5.57 -6.14
CA MET A 74 -4.02 -5.61 -7.51
C MET A 74 -3.74 -4.21 -8.11
N VAL A 75 -4.20 -3.17 -7.43
CA VAL A 75 -4.01 -1.76 -7.78
C VAL A 75 -3.60 -1.00 -6.51
N GLY A 76 -2.40 -0.42 -6.52
CA GLY A 76 -1.83 0.30 -5.38
C GLY A 76 -1.09 -0.62 -4.42
N ASN A 77 -0.94 -0.14 -3.17
CA ASN A 77 -0.11 -0.76 -2.13
C ASN A 77 1.37 -0.90 -2.52
N ALA A 78 1.75 -1.88 -3.34
CA ALA A 78 3.10 -2.08 -3.84
C ALA A 78 3.10 -2.48 -5.31
N TYR A 79 4.11 -2.03 -6.05
CA TYR A 79 4.33 -2.59 -7.38
C TYR A 79 4.74 -4.05 -7.23
N GLU A 80 4.19 -4.92 -8.07
CA GLU A 80 4.44 -6.35 -8.02
C GLU A 80 5.35 -6.78 -9.18
N TRP A 81 6.49 -7.40 -8.84
CA TRP A 81 7.40 -7.99 -9.82
C TRP A 81 6.74 -9.13 -10.59
N CYS A 82 6.97 -9.15 -11.90
CA CYS A 82 6.60 -10.25 -12.80
C CYS A 82 7.86 -10.95 -13.33
N SER A 83 7.72 -12.22 -13.70
CA SER A 83 8.84 -13.01 -14.21
C SER A 83 9.33 -12.51 -15.58
N ASP A 84 8.52 -11.79 -16.34
CA ASP A 84 8.81 -11.35 -17.70
C ASP A 84 9.94 -10.31 -17.74
N TRP A 85 10.78 -10.38 -18.78
CA TRP A 85 11.60 -9.24 -19.18
C TRP A 85 10.70 -8.13 -19.76
N TYR A 86 11.03 -6.87 -19.50
CA TYR A 86 10.32 -5.74 -20.06
C TYR A 86 10.75 -5.52 -21.51
N GLY A 87 9.78 -5.59 -22.42
CA GLY A 87 9.90 -5.09 -23.78
C GLY A 87 8.80 -4.07 -24.06
N GLU A 88 9.19 -2.87 -24.51
CA GLU A 88 8.28 -1.78 -24.84
C GLU A 88 7.31 -2.19 -25.95
N ASN A 89 7.86 -2.70 -27.07
CA ASN A 89 7.09 -3.13 -28.24
C ASN A 89 6.67 -4.61 -28.21
N TYR A 90 6.84 -5.31 -27.08
CA TYR A 90 6.62 -6.77 -27.02
C TYR A 90 5.19 -7.17 -27.39
N TYR A 91 4.20 -6.36 -27.02
CA TYR A 91 2.79 -6.67 -27.32
C TYR A 91 2.49 -6.71 -28.82
N GLY A 92 3.22 -5.97 -29.66
CA GLY A 92 3.03 -6.00 -31.11
C GLY A 92 3.43 -7.34 -31.76
N ASN A 93 4.32 -8.10 -31.10
CA ASN A 93 4.86 -9.37 -31.62
C ASN A 93 4.64 -10.54 -30.64
N SER A 94 3.76 -10.38 -29.65
CA SER A 94 3.58 -11.36 -28.59
C SER A 94 2.85 -12.60 -29.11
N PRO A 95 3.28 -13.83 -28.74
CA PRO A 95 2.52 -15.02 -29.08
C PRO A 95 1.17 -14.99 -28.34
N ALA A 96 0.10 -15.43 -29.03
CA ALA A 96 -1.26 -15.39 -28.49
C ALA A 96 -1.47 -16.30 -27.27
N LYS A 97 -0.68 -17.38 -27.13
CA LYS A 97 -0.83 -18.39 -26.08
C LYS A 97 0.38 -18.36 -25.14
N ASN A 98 0.12 -18.16 -23.85
CA ASN A 98 1.12 -18.17 -22.77
C ASN A 98 2.40 -17.38 -23.08
N PRO A 99 2.30 -16.07 -23.40
CA PRO A 99 3.47 -15.24 -23.60
C PRO A 99 4.30 -15.16 -22.32
N LYS A 100 5.63 -15.19 -22.47
CA LYS A 100 6.60 -15.18 -21.35
C LYS A 100 7.49 -13.93 -21.34
N GLY A 101 7.13 -12.91 -22.13
CA GLY A 101 7.98 -11.78 -22.42
C GLY A 101 9.08 -12.09 -23.46
N PRO A 102 9.96 -11.12 -23.73
CA PRO A 102 11.20 -11.33 -24.47
C PRO A 102 12.11 -12.38 -23.80
N SER A 103 12.98 -13.02 -24.58
CA SER A 103 13.94 -14.02 -24.05
C SER A 103 15.05 -13.41 -23.19
N SER A 104 15.37 -12.14 -23.39
CA SER A 104 16.37 -11.37 -22.64
C SER A 104 15.94 -9.92 -22.45
N GLY A 105 16.55 -9.23 -21.50
CA GLY A 105 16.31 -7.81 -21.24
C GLY A 105 17.14 -7.29 -20.08
N SER A 106 17.12 -5.97 -19.88
CA SER A 106 17.79 -5.30 -18.76
C SER A 106 16.87 -5.11 -17.55
N TYR A 107 15.56 -5.01 -17.80
CA TYR A 107 14.56 -4.67 -16.79
C TYR A 107 13.49 -5.75 -16.69
N ARG A 108 13.00 -6.03 -15.49
CA ARG A 108 11.84 -6.91 -15.28
C ARG A 108 10.57 -6.08 -15.19
N VAL A 109 9.43 -6.69 -15.52
CA VAL A 109 8.13 -6.02 -15.49
C VAL A 109 7.64 -5.82 -14.06
N LEU A 110 7.10 -4.64 -13.77
CA LEU A 110 6.37 -4.27 -12.55
C LEU A 110 4.93 -3.88 -12.89
N ARG A 111 3.97 -4.28 -12.06
CA ARG A 111 2.52 -4.04 -12.27
C ARG A 111 1.84 -3.51 -11.01
N GLY A 112 0.63 -2.98 -11.15
CA GLY A 112 -0.26 -2.63 -10.04
C GLY A 112 -0.12 -1.20 -9.50
N GLY A 113 1.04 -0.55 -9.63
CA GLY A 113 1.28 0.72 -8.96
C GLY A 113 1.58 0.52 -7.47
N SER A 114 1.70 1.58 -6.70
CA SER A 114 2.01 1.51 -5.26
C SER A 114 1.41 2.67 -4.48
N TRP A 115 1.59 2.69 -3.16
CA TRP A 115 1.21 3.84 -2.31
C TRP A 115 1.90 5.16 -2.73
N ASN A 116 3.05 5.09 -3.41
CA ASN A 116 3.82 6.25 -3.89
C ASN A 116 3.62 6.49 -5.41
N ALA A 117 2.65 5.85 -6.03
CA ALA A 117 2.42 5.95 -7.46
C ALA A 117 1.49 7.12 -7.83
N LEU A 118 1.73 7.72 -8.99
CA LEU A 118 0.78 8.65 -9.60
C LEU A 118 -0.45 7.89 -10.10
N THR A 119 -1.60 8.57 -10.19
CA THR A 119 -2.88 7.91 -10.53
C THR A 119 -2.84 7.16 -11.86
N TYR A 120 -2.08 7.62 -12.85
CA TYR A 120 -2.01 6.95 -14.16
C TYR A 120 -1.32 5.58 -14.11
N SER A 121 -0.42 5.35 -13.15
CA SER A 121 0.29 4.08 -13.00
C SER A 121 -0.48 3.04 -12.18
N LEU A 122 -1.58 3.46 -11.54
CA LEU A 122 -2.59 2.57 -10.94
C LEU A 122 -3.51 1.90 -11.97
N ARG A 123 -3.44 2.27 -13.25
CA ARG A 123 -4.23 1.61 -14.30
C ARG A 123 -3.78 0.16 -14.45
N VAL A 124 -4.73 -0.77 -14.53
CA VAL A 124 -4.46 -2.22 -14.69
C VAL A 124 -3.64 -2.54 -15.94
N ALA A 125 -3.75 -1.72 -16.99
CA ALA A 125 -2.98 -1.88 -18.23
C ALA A 125 -1.57 -1.26 -18.17
N TYR A 126 -1.27 -0.43 -17.17
CA TYR A 126 0.03 0.19 -17.03
C TYR A 126 1.10 -0.86 -16.69
N ARG A 127 2.27 -0.69 -17.30
CA ARG A 127 3.45 -1.50 -17.08
C ARG A 127 4.57 -0.56 -16.70
N TYR A 128 5.25 -0.90 -15.62
CA TYR A 128 6.49 -0.26 -15.22
C TYR A 128 7.62 -1.27 -15.35
N ASP A 129 8.84 -0.81 -15.19
CA ASP A 129 10.02 -1.65 -15.28
C ASP A 129 11.13 -1.11 -14.41
N ASN A 130 11.97 -2.01 -13.92
CA ASN A 130 13.19 -1.64 -13.23
C ASN A 130 14.21 -2.79 -13.27
N TYR A 131 15.44 -2.51 -12.87
CA TYR A 131 16.50 -3.51 -12.78
C TYR A 131 16.11 -4.59 -11.77
N PRO A 132 16.37 -5.88 -12.03
CA PRO A 132 16.01 -6.96 -11.12
C PRO A 132 16.72 -6.90 -9.77
N THR A 133 17.80 -6.12 -9.67
CA THR A 133 18.55 -5.89 -8.42
C THR A 133 17.99 -4.73 -7.59
N THR A 134 17.04 -3.96 -8.12
CA THR A 134 16.46 -2.81 -7.42
C THR A 134 15.46 -3.27 -6.36
N ALA A 135 15.58 -2.69 -5.17
CA ALA A 135 14.62 -2.84 -4.10
C ALA A 135 14.19 -1.46 -3.57
N PHE A 136 12.89 -1.21 -3.55
CA PHE A 136 12.28 -0.05 -2.89
C PHE A 136 11.23 -0.53 -1.91
N ASN A 137 10.92 0.29 -0.91
CA ASN A 137 9.88 0.02 0.09
C ASN A 137 8.44 0.04 -0.46
N TYR A 138 8.30 0.24 -1.77
CA TYR A 138 7.04 0.16 -2.51
C TYR A 138 7.09 -0.91 -3.61
N PHE A 139 8.10 -1.78 -3.61
CA PHE A 139 8.21 -2.96 -4.47
C PHE A 139 7.97 -4.24 -3.67
N GLY A 140 7.16 -5.13 -4.22
CA GLY A 140 6.84 -6.44 -3.67
C GLY A 140 6.61 -7.45 -4.79
N PHE A 141 5.96 -8.56 -4.45
CA PHE A 141 5.59 -9.59 -5.42
C PHE A 141 4.45 -10.44 -4.86
N ARG A 142 3.77 -11.16 -5.75
CA ARG A 142 2.92 -12.30 -5.40
C ARG A 142 3.34 -13.53 -6.17
N CYS A 143 3.23 -14.67 -5.52
CA CYS A 143 3.56 -15.94 -6.14
C CYS A 143 2.38 -16.46 -6.96
N VAL A 144 2.72 -17.15 -8.05
CA VAL A 144 1.78 -17.95 -8.82
C VAL A 144 2.36 -19.36 -8.94
N SER A 145 1.49 -20.36 -8.95
CA SER A 145 1.87 -21.75 -9.23
C SER A 145 1.10 -22.23 -10.44
N GLY A 146 1.79 -22.97 -11.32
CA GLY A 146 1.14 -23.64 -12.44
C GLY A 146 0.26 -24.78 -11.94
N PHE A 147 -0.82 -25.04 -12.67
CA PHE A 147 -1.58 -26.27 -12.51
C PHE A 147 -1.14 -27.23 -13.61
N SER A 148 -0.56 -28.38 -13.23
CA SER A 148 -0.45 -29.52 -14.15
C SER A 148 -1.70 -30.35 -13.93
N ALA A 149 -2.59 -30.41 -14.93
CA ALA A 149 -3.62 -31.43 -14.93
C ALA A 149 -2.90 -32.79 -15.02
N ALA A 150 -3.22 -33.69 -14.08
CA ALA A 150 -2.82 -35.10 -14.14
C ALA A 150 -3.58 -35.82 -15.25
#